data_AF-A0A847AS02-F1
#
_entry.id   AF-A0A847AS02-F1
#
_cell.length_a   1.000
_cell.length_b   1.000
_cell.length_c   1.000
_cell.angle_alpha   90.00
_cell.angle_beta   90.00
_cell.angle_gamma   90.00
#
_symmetry.space_group_name_H-M   'P 1'
#
loop_
_entity.id
_entity.type
_entity.pdbx_description
1 polymer ?
#
loop_
_entity_poly.entity_id
_entity_poly.type
_entity_poly.pdbx_seq_one_letter_code
_entity_poly.pdbx_strand_id
1 'polypeptide(L)'
;MWVIFDAYKHFKNFEVISFFAYIYNENAGTEGFPQLYKGTHDAPVAVYDSSEAVLNALFPKDKTIMLMCQSGGRVAMLMKMLAANGYDMSKIYNIGGMAQYTGEQYREFLTDTEELNVEDKYIINAQ
;
A
#
# COMPACT_ATOMS: atom_id res chain seq x y z
N MET A 1 6.26 -10.39 -3.53
CA MET A 1 6.43 -9.09 -4.23
C MET A 1 5.16 -8.32 -3.94
N TRP A 2 5.27 -7.17 -3.26
CA TRP A 2 4.10 -6.45 -2.78
C TRP A 2 3.80 -5.33 -3.74
N VAL A 3 2.65 -5.36 -4.39
CA VAL A 3 2.29 -4.34 -5.35
C VAL A 3 1.24 -3.40 -4.78
N ILE A 4 1.48 -2.10 -4.90
CA ILE A 4 0.62 -1.04 -4.40
C ILE A 4 -0.18 -0.47 -5.57
N PHE A 5 -1.49 -0.75 -5.67
CA PHE A 5 -2.28 -0.30 -6.82
C PHE A 5 -3.29 0.83 -6.58
N ASP A 6 -3.50 1.52 -7.69
CA ASP A 6 -4.79 2.06 -8.14
C ASP A 6 -5.42 1.04 -9.11
N ALA A 7 -6.72 0.79 -8.98
CA ALA A 7 -7.44 -0.47 -9.23
C ALA A 7 -7.54 -1.01 -10.67
N TYR A 8 -6.81 -0.46 -11.64
CA TYR A 8 -7.00 -0.82 -13.05
C TYR A 8 -5.97 -1.84 -13.53
N LYS A 9 -4.72 -1.46 -13.77
CA LYS A 9 -3.73 -2.32 -14.46
C LYS A 9 -2.73 -3.01 -13.53
N HIS A 10 -2.69 -4.35 -13.47
CA HIS A 10 -1.70 -5.10 -12.68
C HIS A 10 -1.33 -6.47 -13.26
N PHE A 11 -0.36 -7.14 -12.65
CA PHE A 11 0.01 -8.51 -13.02
C PHE A 11 -0.94 -9.54 -12.40
N LYS A 12 -1.37 -10.52 -13.18
CA LYS A 12 -2.18 -11.65 -12.72
C LYS A 12 -1.45 -12.44 -11.65
N ASN A 13 -2.18 -12.93 -10.65
CA ASN A 13 -1.67 -13.77 -9.55
C ASN A 13 -0.64 -13.05 -8.65
N PHE A 14 -0.76 -11.73 -8.50
CA PHE A 14 0.04 -10.96 -7.56
C PHE A 14 -0.77 -10.57 -6.33
N GLU A 15 -0.08 -10.50 -5.20
CA GLU A 15 -0.66 -9.94 -3.98
C GLU A 15 -0.56 -8.41 -3.99
N VAL A 16 -1.70 -7.77 -3.76
CA VAL A 16 -1.85 -6.32 -3.88
C VAL A 16 -2.23 -5.73 -2.52
N ILE A 17 -1.44 -4.77 -2.05
CA ILE A 17 -1.74 -3.99 -0.84
C ILE A 17 -1.94 -2.54 -1.25
N SER A 18 -3.17 -2.05 -1.12
CA SER A 18 -3.48 -0.66 -1.44
C SER A 18 -2.94 0.31 -0.38
N PHE A 19 -2.08 1.24 -0.81
CA PHE A 19 -1.50 2.26 0.06
C PHE A 19 -2.55 3.25 0.57
N PHE A 20 -3.43 3.74 -0.30
CA PHE A 20 -4.44 4.72 0.10
C PHE A 20 -5.69 4.11 0.73
N ALA A 21 -6.03 2.86 0.38
CA ALA A 21 -7.20 2.23 1.01
C ALA A 21 -6.90 1.82 2.45
N TYR A 22 -5.69 1.31 2.73
CA TYR A 22 -5.38 0.73 4.04
C TYR A 22 -4.27 1.46 4.80
N ILE A 23 -3.23 1.96 4.15
CA ILE A 23 -2.03 2.38 4.88
C ILE A 23 -2.12 3.83 5.32
N TYR A 24 -2.45 4.75 4.41
CA TYR A 24 -2.33 6.18 4.67
C TYR A 24 -3.50 7.00 4.13
N ASN A 25 -4.02 7.88 4.98
CA ASN A 25 -4.85 9.02 4.59
C ASN A 25 -4.66 10.16 5.62
N GLU A 26 -4.66 11.41 5.19
CA GLU A 26 -4.54 12.55 6.12
C GLU A 26 -5.69 12.62 7.14
N ASN A 27 -6.86 12.11 6.76
CA ASN A 27 -8.06 12.07 7.60
C ASN A 27 -8.20 10.76 8.39
N ALA A 28 -7.19 9.89 8.38
CA ALA A 28 -7.33 8.57 9.00
C ALA A 28 -7.72 8.65 10.49
N GLY A 29 -8.67 7.81 10.89
CA GLY A 29 -9.29 7.82 12.22
C GLY A 29 -10.56 8.68 12.34
N THR A 30 -10.99 9.32 11.25
CA THR A 30 -12.34 9.90 11.16
C THR A 30 -13.30 8.97 10.42
N GLU A 31 -14.60 9.26 10.50
CA GLU A 31 -15.63 8.48 9.81
C GLU A 31 -15.34 8.39 8.30
N GLY A 32 -15.30 7.17 7.78
CA GLY A 32 -15.01 6.90 6.36
C GLY A 32 -13.51 6.79 6.00
N PHE A 33 -12.59 6.96 6.97
CA PHE A 33 -11.14 6.91 6.73
C PHE A 33 -10.44 5.89 7.65
N PRO A 34 -10.52 4.58 7.34
CA PRO A 34 -10.01 3.51 8.20
C PRO A 34 -8.50 3.25 8.08
N GLN A 35 -7.73 4.14 7.45
CA GLN A 35 -6.32 3.91 7.19
C GLN A 35 -5.48 3.83 8.48
N LEU A 36 -4.38 3.08 8.45
CA LEU A 36 -3.54 2.83 9.62
C LEU A 36 -2.81 4.08 10.12
N TYR A 37 -2.46 5.01 9.22
CA TYR A 37 -1.66 6.19 9.51
C TYR A 37 -2.22 7.47 8.90
N LYS A 38 -1.98 8.59 9.59
CA LYS A 38 -2.15 9.97 9.12
C LYS A 38 -0.86 10.77 9.26
N GLY A 39 -0.91 12.09 9.12
CA GLY A 39 0.23 12.98 9.32
C GLY A 39 0.91 13.32 8.01
N THR A 40 2.24 13.20 7.94
CA THR A 40 2.97 13.33 6.66
C THR A 40 3.68 12.02 6.35
N HIS A 41 4.05 11.78 5.10
CA HIS A 41 4.77 10.54 4.75
C HIS A 41 6.14 10.42 5.43
N ASP A 42 6.79 11.54 5.75
CA ASP A 42 8.08 11.59 6.46
C ASP A 42 7.92 11.49 7.99
N ALA A 43 6.73 11.82 8.51
CA ALA A 43 6.37 11.72 9.92
C ALA A 43 4.94 11.17 10.07
N PRO A 44 4.73 9.87 9.76
CA PRO A 44 3.43 9.25 9.87
C PRO A 44 3.05 9.05 11.34
N VAL A 45 1.76 9.23 11.64
CA VAL A 45 1.19 9.06 12.97
C VAL A 45 0.21 7.91 12.93
N ALA A 46 0.46 6.87 13.73
CA ALA A 46 -0.44 5.74 13.87
C ALA A 46 -1.80 6.19 14.43
N VAL A 47 -2.88 5.66 13.85
CA VAL A 47 -4.26 5.99 14.24
C VAL A 47 -4.81 5.01 15.27
N TYR A 48 -4.40 3.74 15.17
CA TYR A 48 -4.86 2.65 16.02
C TYR A 48 -3.68 2.02 16.76
N ASP A 49 -3.92 1.47 17.95
CA ASP A 49 -2.91 0.72 18.71
C ASP A 49 -2.36 -0.48 17.90
N SER A 50 -3.17 -1.03 16.98
CA SER A 50 -2.81 -2.12 16.09
C SER A 50 -2.10 -1.68 14.81
N SER A 51 -1.99 -0.38 14.51
CA SER A 51 -1.48 0.11 13.22
C SER A 51 -0.08 -0.40 12.88
N GLU A 52 0.83 -0.44 13.85
CA GLU A 52 2.19 -0.95 13.63
C GLU A 52 2.19 -2.47 13.41
N ALA A 53 1.40 -3.21 14.21
CA ALA A 53 1.30 -4.66 14.08
C ALA A 53 0.75 -5.06 12.69
N VAL A 54 -0.30 -4.38 12.22
CA VAL A 54 -0.86 -4.61 10.89
C VAL A 54 0.14 -4.23 9.80
N LEU A 55 0.83 -3.08 9.93
CA LEU A 55 1.85 -2.69 8.95
C LEU A 55 2.97 -3.74 8.85
N ASN A 56 3.43 -4.28 9.98
CA ASN A 56 4.49 -5.30 10.00
C ASN A 56 4.01 -6.68 9.51
N ALA A 57 2.72 -6.98 9.63
CA ALA A 57 2.13 -8.18 9.05
C ALA A 57 2.08 -8.08 7.51
N LEU A 58 1.72 -6.90 7.00
CA LEU A 58 1.70 -6.57 5.58
C LEU A 58 3.12 -6.48 4.98
N PHE A 59 4.06 -5.90 5.73
CA PHE A 59 5.44 -5.72 5.32
C PHE A 59 6.38 -6.28 6.40
N PRO A 60 6.78 -7.55 6.31
CA PRO A 60 7.68 -8.14 7.29
C PRO A 60 9.06 -7.46 7.29
N LYS A 61 9.46 -6.89 8.43
CA LYS A 61 10.73 -6.12 8.61
C LYS A 61 12.00 -6.94 8.34
N ASP A 62 11.92 -8.27 8.43
CA ASP A 62 13.03 -9.19 8.24
C ASP A 62 13.27 -9.58 6.77
N LYS A 63 12.36 -9.20 5.86
CA LYS A 63 12.40 -9.60 4.45
C LYS A 63 12.84 -8.49 3.51
N THR A 64 13.36 -8.90 2.35
CA THR A 64 13.53 -8.01 1.21
C THR A 64 12.17 -7.72 0.59
N ILE A 65 11.84 -6.44 0.46
CA ILE A 65 10.55 -5.96 -0.02
C ILE A 65 10.75 -5.24 -1.35
N MET A 66 10.07 -5.72 -2.38
CA MET A 66 9.98 -5.06 -3.68
C MET A 66 8.59 -4.44 -3.80
N LEU A 67 8.56 -3.13 -4.00
CA LEU A 67 7.35 -2.31 -4.10
C LEU A 67 7.21 -1.75 -5.51
N MET A 68 6.00 -1.81 -6.03
CA MET A 68 5.65 -1.28 -7.34
C MET A 68 4.31 -0.56 -7.23
N CYS A 69 4.09 0.49 -8.03
CA CYS A 69 2.75 1.05 -8.20
C CYS A 69 2.43 1.31 -9.67
N GLN A 70 1.49 2.19 -10.02
CA GLN A 70 1.26 2.55 -11.43
C GLN A 70 2.43 3.35 -12.03
N SER A 71 2.90 4.40 -11.36
CA SER A 71 3.94 5.33 -11.85
C SER A 71 5.22 5.40 -11.02
N GLY A 72 5.34 4.61 -9.95
CA GLY A 72 6.42 4.67 -8.95
C GLY A 72 6.26 5.74 -7.86
N GLY A 73 5.40 6.74 -8.02
CA GLY A 73 5.27 7.85 -7.06
C GLY A 73 4.71 7.45 -5.69
N ARG A 74 3.70 6.58 -5.65
CA ARG A 74 3.11 6.07 -4.39
C ARG A 74 4.07 5.17 -3.63
N VAL A 75 4.93 4.46 -4.34
CA VAL A 75 6.01 3.68 -3.72
C VAL A 75 6.96 4.61 -2.98
N ALA A 76 7.36 5.74 -3.57
CA ALA A 76 8.22 6.70 -2.88
C ALA A 76 7.56 7.25 -1.60
N MET A 77 6.25 7.48 -1.61
CA MET A 77 5.49 7.87 -0.41
C MET A 77 5.48 6.76 0.66
N LEU A 78 5.21 5.51 0.29
CA LEU A 78 5.27 4.40 1.25
C LEU A 78 6.69 4.19 1.80
N MET A 79 7.72 4.29 0.96
CA MET A 79 9.11 4.13 1.40
C MET A 79 9.51 5.14 2.47
N LYS A 80 9.03 6.39 2.39
CA LYS A 80 9.22 7.39 3.46
C LYS A 80 8.58 6.95 4.76
N MET A 81 7.36 6.41 4.70
CA MET A 81 6.67 5.90 5.88
C MET A 81 7.35 4.68 6.47
N LEU A 82 7.81 3.73 5.65
CA LEU A 82 8.56 2.57 6.11
C LEU A 82 9.88 2.99 6.78
N ALA A 83 10.59 3.96 6.20
CA ALA A 83 11.79 4.54 6.82
C ALA A 83 11.47 5.15 8.19
N ALA A 84 10.40 5.94 8.29
CA ALA A 84 9.96 6.53 9.56
C ALA A 84 9.53 5.49 10.60
N ASN A 85 9.05 4.32 10.18
CA ASN A 85 8.70 3.18 11.04
C ASN A 85 9.88 2.24 11.31
N GLY A 86 11.12 2.67 11.03
CA GLY A 86 12.35 1.97 11.38
C GLY A 86 12.65 0.73 10.53
N TYR A 87 12.15 0.67 9.30
CA TYR A 87 12.50 -0.41 8.38
C TYR A 87 13.94 -0.24 7.87
N ASP A 88 14.61 -1.36 7.60
CA ASP A 88 15.91 -1.38 6.93
C ASP A 88 15.74 -1.06 5.45
N MET A 89 15.98 0.20 5.09
CA MET A 89 15.80 0.68 3.72
C MET A 89 16.79 0.07 2.72
N SER A 90 17.86 -0.59 3.17
CA SER A 90 18.74 -1.37 2.27
C SER A 90 18.07 -2.61 1.69
N LYS A 91 16.91 -2.99 2.25
CA LYS A 91 16.10 -4.15 1.83
C LYS A 91 14.80 -3.76 1.13
N ILE A 92 14.53 -2.47 0.93
CA ILE A 92 13.28 -1.99 0.32
C ILE A 92 13.58 -1.35 -1.04
N TYR A 93 12.95 -1.88 -2.08
CA TYR A 93 13.22 -1.51 -3.46
C TYR A 93 11.96 -0.97 -4.14
N ASN A 94 12.06 0.23 -4.72
CA ASN A 94 11.10 0.70 -5.71
C ASN A 94 11.46 0.08 -7.06
N ILE A 95 10.65 -0.84 -7.54
CA ILE A 95 10.89 -1.55 -8.81
C ILE A 95 10.09 -0.94 -9.98
N GLY A 96 9.53 0.26 -9.79
CA GLY A 96 8.93 1.06 -10.86
C GLY A 96 7.40 0.97 -10.91
N GLY A 97 6.88 1.12 -12.14
CA GLY A 97 5.48 1.39 -12.43
C GLY A 97 4.88 0.43 -13.46
N MET A 98 3.67 -0.09 -13.21
CA MET A 98 2.93 -0.88 -14.21
C MET A 98 2.66 -0.17 -15.52
N ALA A 99 2.57 1.16 -15.49
CA ALA A 99 2.40 1.98 -16.67
C ALA A 99 3.54 1.77 -17.69
N GLN A 100 4.71 1.27 -17.25
CA GLN A 100 5.87 1.01 -18.10
C GLN A 100 5.74 -0.30 -18.91
N TYR A 101 4.85 -1.22 -18.51
CA TYR A 101 4.66 -2.51 -19.17
C TYR A 101 3.63 -2.39 -20.30
N THR A 102 4.01 -1.77 -21.41
CA THR A 102 3.14 -1.54 -22.59
C THR A 102 3.39 -2.52 -23.73
N GLY A 103 4.49 -3.26 -23.69
CA GLY A 103 4.86 -4.26 -24.70
C GLY A 103 3.84 -5.39 -24.82
N GLU A 104 3.64 -5.88 -26.05
CA GLU A 104 2.71 -6.96 -26.35
C GLU A 104 3.04 -8.26 -25.60
N GLN A 105 4.34 -8.52 -25.39
CA GLN A 105 4.82 -9.66 -24.62
C GLN A 105 4.33 -9.70 -23.16
N TYR A 106 3.82 -8.58 -22.63
CA TYR A 106 3.30 -8.52 -21.27
C TYR A 106 1.80 -8.78 -21.19
N ARG A 107 1.04 -8.70 -22.30
CA ARG A 107 -0.43 -8.74 -22.28
C ARG A 107 -1.01 -9.98 -21.62
N GLU A 108 -0.38 -11.14 -21.78
CA GLU A 108 -0.86 -12.38 -21.17
C GLU A 108 -0.73 -12.36 -19.63
N PHE A 109 0.20 -11.59 -19.09
CA PHE A 109 0.46 -11.47 -17.66
C PHE A 109 -0.27 -10.30 -17.01
N LEU A 110 -0.82 -9.38 -17.80
CA LEU A 110 -1.48 -8.17 -17.33
C LEU A 110 -3.00 -8.34 -17.33
N THR A 111 -3.66 -7.66 -16.41
CA THR A 111 -5.11 -7.54 -16.38
C THR A 111 -5.49 -6.10 -16.03
N ASP A 112 -6.62 -5.65 -16.59
CA ASP A 112 -7.26 -4.38 -16.24
C ASP A 112 -8.54 -4.61 -15.40
N THR A 113 -8.72 -5.84 -14.91
CA THR A 113 -9.87 -6.26 -14.12
C THR A 113 -9.64 -5.91 -12.67
N GLU A 114 -10.59 -5.20 -12.05
CA GLU A 114 -10.61 -4.99 -10.61
C GLU A 114 -10.59 -6.34 -9.87
N GLU A 115 -9.49 -6.63 -9.18
CA GLU A 115 -9.31 -7.92 -8.45
C GLU A 115 -9.74 -7.84 -6.99
N LEU A 116 -9.84 -6.63 -6.43
CA LEU A 116 -10.24 -6.42 -5.04
C LEU A 116 -11.06 -5.14 -4.92
N ASN A 117 -12.36 -5.32 -4.67
CA ASN A 117 -13.24 -4.27 -4.20
C ASN A 117 -13.50 -4.52 -2.70
N VAL A 118 -13.26 -3.51 -1.88
CA VAL A 118 -13.48 -3.60 -0.43
C VAL A 118 -14.52 -2.58 -0.04
N GLU A 119 -15.68 -3.09 0.34
CA GLU A 119 -16.78 -2.33 0.93
C GLU A 119 -16.83 -2.61 2.43
N ASP A 120 -16.52 -1.60 3.25
CA ASP A 120 -16.62 -1.71 4.70
C ASP A 120 -17.87 -0.97 5.23
N LYS A 121 -18.59 -1.60 6.16
CA LYS A 121 -19.71 -1.00 6.89
C LYS A 121 -19.40 -0.94 8.38
N TYR A 122 -19.24 0.25 8.92
CA TYR A 122 -18.90 0.48 10.32
C TYR A 122 -20.15 0.67 11.19
N ILE A 123 -20.17 0.04 12.38
CA ILE A 123 -21.20 0.25 13.40
C ILE A 123 -20.51 0.80 14.65
N ILE A 124 -20.86 2.02 15.04
CA ILE A 124 -20.37 2.67 16.26
C ILE A 124 -21.41 2.49 17.35
N ASN A 125 -21.08 1.71 18.38
CA ASN A 125 -21.87 1.61 19.60
C ASN A 125 -21.29 2.59 20.63
N ALA A 126 -21.79 3.83 20.65
CA ALA A 126 -21.46 4.77 21.71
C ALA A 126 -22.18 4.38 23.01
N GLN A 127 -21.43 4.23 24.11
CA GLN A 127 -21.97 4.18 25.48
C GLN A 127 -21.83 5.55 26.14
#